data_AF-A0A3R6NIV6-F1
#
_entry.id   AF-A0A3R6NIV6-F1
#
_cell.length_a   1.000
_cell.length_b   1.000
_cell.length_c   1.000
_cell.angle_alpha   90.00
_cell.angle_beta   90.00
_cell.angle_gamma   90.00
#
_symmetry.space_group_name_H-M   'P 1'
#
loop_
_entity.id
_entity.type
_entity.pdbx_description
1 polymer ?
#
loop_
_entity_poly.entity_id
_entity_poly.type
_entity_poly.pdbx_seq_one_letter_code
_entity_poly.pdbx_strand_id
1 'polypeptide(L)'
;MKTKKVDKKKTLAYAVAFYFTDVSVKFMMGNAMYEYVHTVYDRRYDNGGFNTLAVVYNYKRMKYEVLVVSDEKVGDKEIHIL
;
A
#
# COMPACT_ATOMS: atom_id res chain seq x y z
N MET A 1 27.18 -1.06 2.27
CA MET A 1 26.38 -1.00 1.03
C MET A 1 25.72 0.37 0.95
N LYS A 2 25.79 1.05 -0.20
CA LYS A 2 25.12 2.34 -0.40
C LYS A 2 23.61 2.06 -0.46
N THR A 3 22.84 2.56 0.50
CA THR A 3 21.38 2.34 0.53
C THR A 3 20.78 2.97 -0.72
N LYS A 4 20.15 2.16 -1.59
CA LYS A 4 19.42 2.67 -2.76
C LYS A 4 18.37 3.66 -2.25
N LYS A 5 18.34 4.85 -2.84
CA LYS A 5 17.31 5.84 -2.53
C LYS A 5 15.96 5.34 -3.06
N VAL A 6 14.94 5.34 -2.21
CA VAL A 6 13.55 5.00 -2.58
C VAL A 6 12.99 6.06 -3.53
N ASP A 7 12.39 5.63 -4.63
CA ASP A 7 11.64 6.49 -5.53
C ASP A 7 10.20 6.65 -5.01
N LYS A 8 9.89 7.84 -4.47
CA LYS A 8 8.58 8.14 -3.86
C LYS A 8 7.41 7.88 -4.79
N LYS A 9 7.54 8.06 -6.11
CA LYS A 9 6.41 7.84 -7.05
C LYS A 9 6.09 6.36 -7.26
N LYS A 10 6.99 5.48 -6.83
CA LYS A 10 6.84 4.03 -6.92
C LYS A 10 6.43 3.40 -5.60
N THR A 11 6.20 4.18 -4.54
CA THR A 11 5.84 3.61 -3.24
C THR A 11 4.37 3.26 -3.16
N LEU A 12 4.03 2.31 -2.29
CA LEU A 12 2.64 1.95 -2.03
C LEU A 12 1.81 3.15 -1.57
N ALA A 13 2.36 4.02 -0.71
CA ALA A 13 1.67 5.20 -0.24
C ALA A 13 1.30 6.17 -1.36
N TYR A 14 2.22 6.39 -2.31
CA TYR A 14 1.95 7.23 -3.46
C TYR A 14 0.89 6.59 -4.38
N ALA A 15 0.99 5.29 -4.62
CA ALA A 15 0.04 4.58 -5.47
C ALA A 15 -1.38 4.60 -4.89
N VAL A 16 -1.54 4.35 -3.58
CA VAL A 16 -2.85 4.41 -2.91
C VAL A 16 -3.44 5.82 -2.98
N ALA A 17 -2.63 6.87 -2.84
CA ALA A 17 -3.13 8.24 -2.86
C ALA A 17 -3.49 8.76 -4.27
N PHE A 18 -2.81 8.30 -5.32
CA PHE A 18 -2.88 8.93 -6.64
C PHE A 18 -3.21 8.00 -7.82
N TYR A 19 -2.97 6.70 -7.70
CA TYR A 19 -3.10 5.74 -8.80
C TYR A 19 -4.23 4.73 -8.60
N PHE A 20 -4.42 4.25 -7.36
CA PHE A 20 -5.46 3.28 -7.04
C PHE A 20 -6.79 4.02 -6.85
N THR A 21 -7.54 4.13 -7.93
CA THR A 21 -8.92 4.61 -7.94
C THR A 21 -9.89 3.46 -7.63
N ASP A 22 -11.21 3.62 -7.79
CA ASP A 22 -12.22 2.58 -7.50
C ASP A 22 -12.22 1.37 -8.48
N VAL A 23 -11.11 1.10 -9.16
CA VAL A 23 -10.91 -0.08 -9.99
C VAL A 23 -9.92 -1.04 -9.34
N SER A 24 -10.11 -2.33 -9.56
CA SER A 24 -9.14 -3.35 -9.15
C SER A 24 -7.80 -3.10 -9.85
N VAL A 25 -6.73 -2.94 -9.06
CA VAL A 25 -5.36 -2.75 -9.56
C VAL A 25 -4.46 -3.83 -9.00
N LYS A 26 -3.77 -4.57 -9.87
CA LYS A 26 -2.80 -5.58 -9.47
C LYS A 26 -1.41 -4.98 -9.40
N PHE A 27 -0.63 -5.36 -8.38
CA PHE A 27 0.72 -4.87 -8.20
C PHE A 27 1.60 -5.88 -7.48
N MET A 28 2.90 -5.80 -7.72
CA MET A 28 3.94 -6.52 -7.00
C MET A 28 4.49 -5.65 -5.90
N MET A 29 4.65 -6.22 -4.69
CA MET A 29 5.41 -5.62 -3.61
C MET A 29 6.43 -6.64 -3.10
N GLY A 30 7.69 -6.45 -3.49
CA GLY A 30 8.69 -7.52 -3.42
C GLY A 30 8.27 -8.72 -4.29
N ASN A 31 8.29 -9.92 -3.73
CA ASN A 31 7.97 -11.16 -4.47
C ASN A 31 6.49 -11.59 -4.31
N ALA A 32 5.65 -10.76 -3.72
CA ALA A 32 4.23 -11.05 -3.53
C ALA A 32 3.37 -10.17 -4.43
N MET A 33 2.39 -10.79 -5.09
CA MET A 33 1.37 -10.11 -5.88
C MET A 33 0.16 -9.79 -4.99
N TYR A 34 -0.32 -8.57 -5.13
CA TYR A 34 -1.50 -8.06 -4.45
C TYR A 34 -2.47 -7.50 -5.48
N GLU A 35 -3.74 -7.48 -5.11
CA GLU A 35 -4.79 -6.75 -5.82
C GLU A 35 -5.43 -5.77 -4.86
N TYR A 36 -5.42 -4.50 -5.24
CA TYR A 36 -6.08 -3.44 -4.50
C TYR A 36 -7.60 -3.62 -4.58
N VAL A 37 -8.25 -3.45 -3.43
CA VAL A 37 -9.70 -3.57 -3.28
C VAL A 37 -10.31 -2.24 -2.89
N HIS A 38 -9.83 -1.65 -1.79
CA HIS A 38 -10.40 -0.42 -1.24
C HIS A 38 -9.44 0.28 -0.27
N THR A 39 -9.64 1.58 -0.05
CA THR A 39 -8.92 2.36 0.95
C THR A 39 -9.84 2.70 2.11
N VAL A 40 -9.40 2.40 3.33
CA VAL A 40 -10.10 2.74 4.58
C VAL A 40 -9.30 3.83 5.30
N TYR A 41 -9.99 4.88 5.74
CA TYR A 41 -9.44 5.93 6.59
C TYR A 41 -9.88 5.69 8.03
N ASP A 42 -8.97 5.14 8.83
CA ASP A 42 -9.22 4.81 10.24
C ASP A 42 -8.83 5.99 11.14
N ARG A 43 -9.81 6.53 11.89
CA ARG A 43 -9.58 7.72 12.71
C ARG A 43 -8.78 7.34 13.96
N ARG A 44 -7.66 8.02 14.20
CA ARG A 44 -6.86 7.78 15.39
C ARG A 44 -7.56 8.30 16.65
N TYR A 45 -7.49 7.51 17.72
CA TYR A 45 -8.07 7.86 19.03
C TYR A 45 -7.46 9.11 19.67
N ASP A 46 -6.18 9.39 19.38
CA ASP A 46 -5.45 10.54 19.91
C ASP A 46 -5.75 11.85 19.17
N ASN A 47 -6.74 11.87 18.28
CA ASN A 47 -7.04 12.98 17.36
C ASN A 47 -5.86 13.38 16.45
N GLY A 48 -4.84 12.52 16.29
CA GLY A 48 -3.67 12.75 15.44
C GLY A 48 -3.93 12.54 13.93
N GLY A 49 -5.18 12.66 13.48
CA GLY A 49 -5.59 12.42 12.10
C GLY A 49 -6.09 10.99 11.84
N PHE A 50 -5.78 10.46 10.65
CA PHE A 50 -6.25 9.15 10.19
C PHE A 50 -5.06 8.25 9.83
N ASN A 51 -5.21 6.95 10.06
CA ASN A 51 -4.42 5.93 9.40
C ASN A 51 -5.02 5.65 8.03
N THR A 52 -4.18 5.62 7.00
CA THR A 52 -4.59 5.17 5.66
C THR A 52 -4.32 3.68 5.56
N LEU A 53 -5.37 2.90 5.30
CA LEU A 53 -5.31 1.45 5.21
C LEU A 53 -5.71 1.01 3.80
N ALA A 54 -4.87 0.22 3.15
CA ALA A 54 -5.22 -0.42 1.88
C ALA A 54 -5.71 -1.85 2.14
N VAL A 55 -6.96 -2.12 1.81
CA VAL A 55 -7.51 -3.47 1.74
C VAL A 55 -7.06 -4.08 0.42
N VAL A 56 -6.40 -5.22 0.51
CA VAL A 56 -5.82 -5.92 -0.64
C VAL A 56 -6.12 -7.41 -0.59
N TYR A 57 -6.18 -8.07 -1.74
CA TYR A 57 -6.09 -9.52 -1.82
C TYR A 57 -4.64 -9.95 -2.03
N ASN A 58 -4.10 -10.79 -1.15
CA ASN A 58 -2.74 -11.33 -1.24
C ASN A 58 -2.76 -12.69 -1.94
N TYR A 59 -2.24 -12.74 -3.17
CA TYR A 59 -2.24 -13.97 -3.99
C TYR A 59 -1.32 -15.06 -3.45
N LYS A 60 -0.28 -14.71 -2.69
CA LYS A 60 0.61 -15.71 -2.08
C LYS A 60 -0.05 -16.41 -0.89
N ARG A 61 -0.89 -15.69 -0.14
CA ARG A 61 -1.57 -16.21 1.07
C ARG A 61 -3.02 -16.61 0.82
N MET A 62 -3.54 -16.33 -0.37
CA MET A 62 -4.91 -16.63 -0.80
C MET A 62 -5.97 -16.05 0.15
N LYS A 63 -5.79 -14.79 0.57
CA LYS A 63 -6.70 -14.11 1.49
C LYS A 63 -6.62 -12.58 1.38
N TYR A 64 -7.65 -11.92 1.90
CA TYR A 64 -7.63 -10.48 2.11
C TYR A 64 -6.73 -10.08 3.28
N GLU A 65 -6.05 -8.96 3.12
CA GLU A 65 -5.15 -8.36 4.09
C GLU A 65 -5.34 -6.84 4.12
N VAL A 66 -4.98 -6.24 5.26
CA VAL A 66 -4.98 -4.79 5.42
C VAL A 66 -3.55 -4.33 5.58
N LEU A 67 -3.11 -3.44 4.68
CA LEU A 67 -1.79 -2.82 4.72
C LEU A 67 -1.92 -1.42 5.32
N VAL A 68 -1.22 -1.15 6.42
CA VAL A 68 -1.18 0.17 7.05
C VAL A 68 -0.23 1.06 6.26
N VAL A 69 -0.77 1.82 5.31
CA VAL A 69 0.00 2.59 4.32
C VAL A 69 0.66 3.81 4.96
N SER A 70 0.12 4.32 6.07
CA SER A 70 0.73 5.39 6.88
C SER A 70 1.95 4.92 7.69
N ASP A 71 2.19 3.62 7.84
CA ASP A 71 3.44 3.10 8.41
C ASP A 71 4.54 3.09 7.34
N GLU A 72 5.60 3.86 7.53
CA GLU A 72 6.72 3.98 6.57
C GLU A 72 7.32 2.60 6.18
N LYS A 73 7.31 1.61 7.07
CA LYS A 73 7.82 0.26 6.77
C LYS A 73 7.00 -0.47 5.70
N VAL A 74 5.77 -0.03 5.46
CA VAL A 74 4.84 -0.58 4.47
C VAL A 74 4.63 0.43 3.35
N GLY A 75 4.29 1.66 3.70
CA GLY A 75 4.01 2.77 2.78
C GLY A 75 5.17 3.11 1.86
N ASP A 76 6.43 3.06 2.33
CA ASP A 76 7.62 3.39 1.54
C ASP A 76 8.17 2.22 0.74
N LYS A 77 7.52 1.05 0.76
CA LYS A 77 7.91 -0.04 -0.11
C LYS A 77 7.62 0.31 -1.56
N GLU A 78 8.66 0.24 -2.40
CA GLU A 78 8.50 0.33 -3.85
C GLU A 78 7.64 -0.85 -4.34
N ILE A 79 6.65 -0.53 -5.18
CA ILE A 79 5.77 -1.47 -5.85
C ILE A 79 5.97 -1.39 -7.36
N HIS A 80 5.50 -2.42 -8.05
CA HIS A 80 5.38 -2.44 -9.49
C HIS A 80 3.94 -2.76 -9.87
N ILE A 81 3.23 -1.77 -10.40
CA ILE A 81 1.87 -1.91 -10.92
C ILE A 81 1.93 -2.71 -12.22
N LEU A 82 1.00 -3.66 -12.39
CA LEU A 82 0.93 -4.60 -13.52
C LEU A 82 -0.05 -4.13 -14.60
#